data_AF-A0A5N5CYU0-F1
#
_entry.id   AF-A0A5N5CYU0-F1
#
_cell.length_a   1.000
_cell.length_b   1.000
_cell.length_c   1.000
_cell.angle_alpha   90.00
_cell.angle_beta   90.00
_cell.angle_gamma   90.00
#
_symmetry.space_group_name_H-M   'P 1'
#
loop_
_entity.id
_entity.type
_entity.pdbx_description
1 polymer ?
#
loop_
_entity_poly.entity_id
_entity_poly.type
_entity_poly.pdbx_seq_one_letter_code
_entity_poly.pdbx_strand_id
1 'polypeptide(L)'
;MAMKRSIPFLFAAFSRCSAQLATASPFATETDYSSVTDLGAATVSKNVASYDGNQTSYYLGYREADFAKPFSKFWNTSVAAYSPYDAADYLTRPGYLQLENGWALGSDGALMIAIRTDMGNVTGEMYDWWFSWHLVDPSRYKLWFPLAHRYAWRLPETLVTNASAPTSSRYIGTHSFIDEYIGNSAAKLTVNFIDPAVELGFNTSSFASTGIETIVTGRLNSGSHTANVTGHSYLMHQIRRKPDGSGEYELRSRFFIEQNPGTQIAHDMLAHCNTEMQHLASFLPALWAEFKDTI
;
A
#
# COMPACT_ATOMS: atom_id res chain seq x y z
N MET A 1 4.30 -71.70 -25.71
CA MET A 1 5.61 -71.57 -25.04
C MET A 1 5.64 -70.20 -24.39
N ALA A 2 5.50 -70.15 -23.07
CA ALA A 2 5.32 -68.92 -22.30
C ALA A 2 6.67 -68.31 -21.92
N MET A 3 6.80 -66.99 -21.97
CA MET A 3 7.70 -66.27 -21.07
C MET A 3 7.21 -64.83 -20.86
N LYS A 4 6.63 -64.59 -19.69
CA LYS A 4 6.37 -63.27 -19.10
C LYS A 4 7.71 -62.62 -18.73
N ARG A 5 7.87 -61.32 -18.98
CA ARG A 5 8.91 -60.50 -18.32
C ARG A 5 8.24 -59.37 -17.56
N SER A 6 8.45 -59.39 -16.25
CA SER A 6 7.97 -58.43 -15.26
C SER A 6 9.04 -57.35 -15.03
N ILE A 7 8.59 -56.11 -14.81
CA ILE A 7 9.42 -54.94 -14.48
C ILE A 7 9.44 -54.79 -12.94
N PRO A 8 10.59 -54.62 -12.26
CA PRO A 8 10.60 -54.39 -10.82
C PRO A 8 10.55 -52.89 -10.48
N PHE A 9 9.70 -52.57 -9.50
CA PHE A 9 9.64 -51.29 -8.79
C PHE A 9 10.82 -51.16 -7.82
N LEU A 10 11.47 -49.99 -7.79
CA LEU A 10 12.54 -49.64 -6.86
C LEU A 10 11.93 -48.93 -5.63
N PHE A 11 12.06 -49.54 -4.45
CA PHE A 11 11.78 -48.91 -3.15
C PHE A 11 13.09 -48.33 -2.58
N ALA A 12 13.11 -47.04 -2.28
CA ALA A 12 14.21 -46.40 -1.54
C ALA A 12 13.86 -46.34 -0.05
N ALA A 13 14.71 -46.95 0.78
CA ALA A 13 14.63 -46.92 2.23
C ALA A 13 15.31 -45.66 2.78
N PHE A 14 14.63 -44.91 3.67
CA PHE A 14 15.26 -43.88 4.49
C PHE A 14 15.41 -44.38 5.94
N SER A 15 16.66 -44.29 6.40
CA SER A 15 17.19 -44.73 7.69
C SER A 15 16.66 -43.88 8.86
N ARG A 16 16.32 -44.54 9.98
CA ARG A 16 16.06 -43.90 11.27
C ARG A 16 17.39 -43.72 12.01
N CYS A 17 17.74 -42.48 12.33
CA CYS A 17 18.82 -42.18 13.28
C CYS A 17 18.21 -41.55 14.53
N SER A 18 18.38 -42.22 15.67
CA SER A 18 18.02 -41.73 17.00
C SER A 18 19.18 -40.89 17.55
N ALA A 19 18.91 -39.72 18.12
CA ALA A 19 19.85 -39.00 18.97
C ALA A 19 19.14 -38.52 20.25
N GLN A 20 19.76 -38.84 21.38
CA GLN A 20 19.33 -38.59 22.76
C GLN A 20 19.53 -37.13 23.21
N LEU A 21 18.70 -36.72 24.17
CA LEU A 21 18.72 -35.47 24.93
C LEU A 21 19.94 -35.30 25.85
N ALA A 22 20.40 -34.05 25.99
CA ALA A 22 20.79 -33.33 27.23
C ALA A 22 21.37 -31.94 26.83
N THR A 23 21.24 -30.79 27.50
CA THR A 23 20.57 -30.29 28.72
C THR A 23 20.70 -28.74 28.74
N ALA A 24 19.67 -28.06 29.28
CA ALA A 24 19.64 -26.77 29.99
C ALA A 24 19.97 -25.44 29.26
N SER A 25 18.96 -24.55 29.21
CA SER A 25 19.07 -23.09 29.02
C SER A 25 18.80 -22.38 30.36
N PRO A 26 19.54 -21.30 30.74
CA PRO A 26 19.54 -20.77 32.11
C PRO A 26 18.46 -19.72 32.42
N PHE A 27 17.32 -19.73 31.72
CA PHE A 27 16.25 -18.72 31.91
C PHE A 27 14.88 -19.33 32.26
N ALA A 28 14.86 -20.26 33.20
CA ALA A 28 13.61 -20.72 33.82
C ALA A 28 13.68 -20.46 35.33
N THR A 29 13.40 -19.22 35.74
CA THR A 29 12.78 -19.01 37.04
C THR A 29 11.33 -19.46 36.88
N GLU A 30 10.95 -20.57 37.53
CA GLU A 30 9.57 -21.01 37.63
C GLU A 30 8.73 -19.89 38.25
N THR A 31 8.01 -19.15 37.42
CA THR A 31 6.91 -18.33 37.89
C THR A 31 5.80 -19.29 38.27
N ASP A 32 5.43 -19.32 39.55
CA ASP A 32 4.30 -20.08 40.05
C ASP A 32 3.00 -19.55 39.42
N TYR A 33 2.47 -20.29 38.43
CA TYR A 33 1.20 -20.01 37.77
C TYR A 33 -0.01 -20.58 38.55
N SER A 34 0.13 -20.95 39.83
CA SER A 34 -0.96 -21.57 40.60
C SER A 34 -2.12 -20.65 41.01
N SER A 35 -2.21 -19.44 40.43
CA SER A 35 -3.38 -18.56 40.57
C SER A 35 -4.02 -18.19 39.24
N VAL A 36 -4.00 -19.08 38.24
CA VAL A 36 -4.97 -18.98 37.13
C VAL A 36 -6.34 -19.20 37.74
N THR A 37 -7.11 -18.12 37.88
CA THR A 37 -8.52 -18.16 38.27
C THR A 37 -9.23 -19.13 37.34
N ASP A 38 -9.68 -20.27 37.88
CA ASP A 38 -10.45 -21.26 37.13
C ASP A 38 -11.81 -20.67 36.79
N LEU A 39 -11.89 -19.98 35.65
CA LEU A 39 -13.11 -19.42 35.11
C LEU A 39 -13.95 -20.59 34.61
N GLY A 40 -14.83 -21.11 35.49
CA GLY A 40 -15.74 -22.19 35.15
C GLY A 40 -16.47 -21.90 33.82
N ALA A 41 -16.69 -22.92 33.00
CA ALA A 41 -17.16 -22.82 31.60
C ALA A 41 -18.45 -21.98 31.38
N ALA A 42 -19.17 -21.63 32.44
CA ALA A 42 -20.30 -20.70 32.45
C ALA A 42 -19.90 -19.21 32.35
N THR A 43 -18.63 -18.86 32.56
CA THR A 43 -18.10 -17.48 32.46
C THR A 43 -17.46 -17.18 31.11
N VAL A 44 -17.33 -18.20 30.25
CA VAL A 44 -16.86 -18.03 28.87
C VAL A 44 -18.02 -17.49 28.03
N SER A 45 -17.87 -16.27 27.53
CA SER A 45 -18.80 -15.69 26.56
C SER A 45 -18.92 -16.64 25.35
N LYS A 46 -20.11 -17.22 25.17
CA LYS A 46 -20.45 -18.02 24.00
C LYS A 46 -21.25 -17.15 23.04
N ASN A 47 -20.90 -17.17 21.76
CA ASN A 47 -21.75 -16.58 20.74
C ASN A 47 -23.10 -17.31 20.75
N VAL A 48 -24.14 -16.61 21.19
CA VAL A 48 -25.53 -17.11 21.22
C VAL A 48 -26.18 -17.03 19.83
N ALA A 49 -25.66 -16.15 18.97
CA ALA A 49 -26.04 -16.09 17.58
C ALA A 49 -25.40 -17.24 16.80
N SER A 50 -26.20 -17.93 16.00
CA SER A 50 -25.70 -18.84 14.97
C SER A 50 -24.80 -18.10 13.99
N TYR A 51 -23.77 -18.78 13.47
CA TYR A 51 -22.94 -18.25 12.38
C TYR A 51 -23.84 -17.78 11.23
N ASP A 52 -23.79 -16.48 10.92
CA ASP A 52 -24.45 -15.91 9.75
C ASP A 52 -23.47 -15.98 8.56
N GLY A 53 -23.73 -16.92 7.65
CA GLY A 53 -22.94 -17.08 6.42
C GLY A 53 -23.30 -16.06 5.33
N ASN A 54 -24.26 -15.16 5.56
CA ASN A 54 -24.61 -14.15 4.59
C ASN A 54 -23.53 -13.05 4.55
N GLN A 55 -22.75 -13.02 3.48
CA GLN A 55 -21.67 -12.06 3.32
C GLN A 55 -22.14 -10.61 3.22
N THR A 56 -23.42 -10.35 2.92
CA THR A 56 -23.98 -8.98 2.94
C THR A 56 -24.11 -8.44 4.36
N SER A 57 -24.09 -9.31 5.37
CA SER A 57 -24.06 -8.93 6.78
C SER A 57 -22.66 -8.48 7.23
N TYR A 58 -21.62 -8.70 6.42
CA TYR A 58 -20.24 -8.33 6.76
C TYR A 58 -20.05 -6.83 6.64
N TYR A 59 -19.37 -6.25 7.63
CA TYR A 59 -18.98 -4.84 7.63
C TYR A 59 -17.61 -4.69 8.26
N LEU A 60 -16.91 -3.64 7.87
CA LEU A 60 -15.61 -3.29 8.41
C LEU A 60 -15.77 -2.33 9.58
N GLY A 61 -14.97 -2.56 10.63
CA GLY A 61 -15.02 -1.77 11.85
C GLY A 61 -16.30 -2.00 12.66
N TYR A 62 -16.74 -0.95 13.35
CA TYR A 62 -17.94 -0.96 14.21
C TYR A 62 -19.06 -0.16 13.54
N ARG A 63 -20.28 -0.69 13.56
CA ARG A 63 -21.53 0.04 13.29
C ARG A 63 -22.10 0.60 14.60
N GLU A 64 -23.14 1.42 14.51
CA GLU A 64 -23.80 2.03 15.67
C GLU A 64 -24.19 1.01 16.76
N ALA A 65 -24.72 -0.14 16.34
CA ALA A 65 -25.08 -1.22 17.26
C ALA A 65 -23.88 -1.86 17.98
N ASP A 66 -22.67 -1.79 17.41
CA ASP A 66 -21.45 -2.29 18.02
C ASP A 66 -20.92 -1.32 19.06
N PHE A 67 -21.01 -0.01 18.80
CA PHE A 67 -20.66 1.02 19.78
C PHE A 67 -21.51 0.94 21.04
N ALA A 68 -22.75 0.45 20.95
CA ALA A 68 -23.61 0.22 22.10
C ALA A 68 -23.19 -0.98 22.99
N LYS A 69 -22.23 -1.81 22.55
CA LYS A 69 -21.77 -2.97 23.32
C LYS A 69 -20.81 -2.55 24.44
N PRO A 70 -20.85 -3.18 25.63
CA PRO A 70 -20.00 -2.79 26.76
C PRO A 70 -18.49 -2.96 26.51
N PHE A 71 -18.10 -3.81 25.56
CA PHE A 71 -16.71 -3.99 25.14
C PHE A 71 -16.24 -2.93 24.13
N SER A 72 -17.15 -2.15 23.53
CA SER A 72 -16.80 -1.15 22.50
C SER A 72 -15.85 -0.08 23.00
N LYS A 73 -15.82 0.17 24.32
CA LYS A 73 -14.84 1.05 24.96
C LYS A 73 -13.38 0.66 24.74
N PHE A 74 -13.11 -0.59 24.34
CA PHE A 74 -11.77 -1.08 24.00
C PHE A 74 -11.50 -1.04 22.49
N TRP A 75 -12.54 -0.81 21.66
CA TRP A 75 -12.36 -0.55 20.25
C TRP A 75 -11.71 0.81 20.08
N ASN A 76 -10.42 0.79 19.80
CA ASN A 76 -9.63 2.00 19.64
C ASN A 76 -8.88 1.95 18.32
N THR A 77 -9.46 2.55 17.28
CA THR A 77 -8.78 2.76 15.99
C THR A 77 -7.86 3.98 16.02
N SER A 78 -7.61 4.61 17.18
CA SER A 78 -6.83 5.84 17.28
C SER A 78 -5.36 5.58 16.94
N VAL A 79 -5.07 5.60 15.65
CA VAL A 79 -3.80 6.08 15.15
C VAL A 79 -4.00 7.54 14.81
N ALA A 80 -3.15 8.41 15.34
CA ALA A 80 -3.24 9.83 15.02
C ALA A 80 -2.98 10.03 13.52
N ALA A 81 -3.93 10.66 12.83
CA ALA A 81 -3.66 11.22 11.51
C ALA A 81 -2.79 12.48 11.66
N TYR A 82 -1.97 12.74 10.66
CA TYR A 82 -1.23 13.99 10.52
C TYR A 82 -1.68 14.69 9.23
N SER A 83 -1.42 15.99 9.12
CA SER A 83 -1.81 16.74 7.92
C SER A 83 -0.84 16.47 6.77
N PRO A 84 -1.21 16.71 5.50
CA PRO A 84 -0.25 16.63 4.39
C PRO A 84 0.98 17.54 4.59
N TYR A 85 0.85 18.62 5.35
CA TYR A 85 1.93 19.56 5.65
C TYR A 85 2.96 19.05 6.66
N ASP A 86 2.57 18.06 7.47
CA ASP A 86 3.49 17.38 8.39
C ASP A 86 4.17 16.17 7.72
N ALA A 87 3.76 15.80 6.50
CA ALA A 87 4.22 14.59 5.84
C ALA A 87 5.73 14.58 5.58
N ALA A 88 6.35 15.74 5.38
CA ALA A 88 7.80 15.85 5.23
C ALA A 88 8.56 15.35 6.46
N ASP A 89 8.09 15.65 7.67
CA ASP A 89 8.65 15.11 8.91
C ASP A 89 8.33 13.61 9.02
N TYR A 90 7.05 13.23 8.97
CA TYR A 90 6.65 11.84 9.19
C TYR A 90 7.23 10.83 8.20
N LEU A 91 7.26 11.15 6.90
CA LEU A 91 7.73 10.22 5.87
C LEU A 91 9.25 10.15 5.76
N THR A 92 10.00 11.07 6.37
CA THR A 92 11.48 11.05 6.38
C THR A 92 12.08 10.44 7.64
N ARG A 93 11.26 10.17 8.67
CA ARG A 93 11.70 9.44 9.86
C ARG A 93 12.17 8.02 9.52
N PRO A 94 13.21 7.51 10.21
CA PRO A 94 13.66 6.15 10.03
C PRO A 94 12.60 5.14 10.50
N GLY A 95 12.64 3.92 9.94
CA GLY A 95 11.73 2.84 10.31
C GLY A 95 10.31 3.02 9.78
N TYR A 96 9.33 2.61 10.56
CA TYR A 96 7.92 2.60 10.19
C TYR A 96 7.09 3.43 11.16
N LEU A 97 6.04 4.07 10.65
CA LEU A 97 5.05 4.76 11.47
C LEU A 97 4.07 3.75 12.07
N GLN A 98 3.27 4.21 13.03
CA GLN A 98 2.22 3.39 13.64
C GLN A 98 1.19 2.90 12.60
N LEU A 99 0.95 3.69 11.53
CA LEU A 99 0.05 3.36 10.44
C LEU A 99 0.80 3.34 9.10
N GLU A 100 1.16 2.14 8.66
CA GLU A 100 1.67 1.89 7.29
C GLU A 100 0.63 1.25 6.38
N ASN A 101 -0.41 0.63 6.95
CA ASN A 101 -1.54 0.03 6.22
C ASN A 101 -2.84 0.30 6.98
N GLY A 102 -3.75 1.06 6.39
CA GLY A 102 -5.04 1.42 6.96
C GLY A 102 -5.38 2.89 6.72
N TRP A 103 -6.27 3.43 7.55
CA TRP A 103 -6.64 4.84 7.48
C TRP A 103 -6.97 5.40 8.86
N ALA A 104 -6.93 6.72 8.99
CA ALA A 104 -7.30 7.46 10.18
C ALA A 104 -8.01 8.77 9.80
N LEU A 105 -8.82 9.30 10.72
CA LEU A 105 -9.43 10.62 10.58
C LEU A 105 -8.60 11.65 11.36
N GLY A 106 -8.32 12.77 10.72
CA GLY A 106 -7.84 13.97 11.38
C GLY A 106 -8.90 14.58 12.28
N SER A 107 -8.48 15.43 13.22
CA SER A 107 -9.40 16.18 14.09
C SER A 107 -10.30 17.15 13.33
N ASP A 108 -9.92 17.50 12.10
CA ASP A 108 -10.67 18.31 11.13
C ASP A 108 -11.63 17.47 10.26
N GLY A 109 -11.65 16.14 10.43
CA GLY A 109 -12.46 15.22 9.64
C GLY A 109 -11.82 14.76 8.32
N ALA A 110 -10.63 15.28 7.98
CA ALA A 110 -9.88 14.84 6.81
C ALA A 110 -9.44 13.39 6.95
N LEU A 111 -9.43 12.65 5.85
CA LEU A 111 -9.04 11.24 5.85
C LEU A 111 -7.57 11.12 5.46
N MET A 112 -6.78 10.42 6.28
CA MET A 112 -5.43 9.97 5.94
C MET A 112 -5.44 8.46 5.68
N ILE A 113 -5.02 8.03 4.50
CA ILE A 113 -4.94 6.64 4.10
C ILE A 113 -3.47 6.28 3.90
N ALA A 114 -3.03 5.16 4.45
CA ALA A 114 -1.68 4.64 4.32
C ALA A 114 -1.71 3.24 3.72
N ILE A 115 -0.88 3.01 2.69
CA ILE A 115 -0.66 1.69 2.10
C ILE A 115 0.83 1.48 1.95
N ARG A 116 1.33 0.33 2.37
CA ARG A 116 2.72 -0.09 2.15
C ARG A 116 2.72 -1.30 1.22
N THR A 117 3.43 -1.16 0.11
CA THR A 117 3.56 -2.20 -0.90
C THR A 117 5.02 -2.61 -1.02
N ASP A 118 5.32 -3.91 -1.00
CA ASP A 118 6.66 -4.37 -1.33
C ASP A 118 6.87 -4.20 -2.84
N MET A 119 7.97 -3.55 -3.24
CA MET A 119 8.25 -3.17 -4.62
C MET A 119 9.40 -3.99 -5.24
N GLY A 120 9.97 -4.94 -4.49
CA GLY A 120 11.05 -5.81 -4.95
C GLY A 120 12.23 -5.00 -5.48
N ASN A 121 12.52 -5.11 -6.77
CA ASN A 121 13.66 -4.44 -7.41
C ASN A 121 13.29 -3.14 -8.14
N VAL A 122 12.10 -2.58 -7.92
CA VAL A 122 11.70 -1.30 -8.52
C VAL A 122 12.43 -0.15 -7.84
N THR A 123 13.37 0.46 -8.57
CA THR A 123 14.12 1.64 -8.11
C THR A 123 13.31 2.93 -8.26
N GLY A 124 13.77 4.03 -7.64
CA GLY A 124 13.15 5.33 -7.85
C GLY A 124 13.18 5.81 -9.30
N GLU A 125 14.26 5.52 -10.03
CA GLU A 125 14.38 5.87 -11.45
C GLU A 125 13.32 5.18 -12.32
N MET A 126 13.08 3.88 -12.07
CA MET A 126 12.03 3.13 -12.77
C MET A 126 10.64 3.70 -12.48
N TYR A 127 10.42 4.11 -11.22
CA TYR A 127 9.15 4.67 -10.77
C TYR A 127 8.90 6.07 -11.34
N ASP A 128 9.89 6.96 -11.29
CA ASP A 128 9.79 8.30 -11.92
C ASP A 128 9.59 8.18 -13.44
N TRP A 129 10.23 7.20 -14.08
CA TRP A 129 10.05 6.94 -15.50
C TRP A 129 8.62 6.51 -15.81
N TRP A 130 8.05 5.60 -15.01
CA TRP A 130 6.66 5.18 -15.14
C TRP A 130 5.72 6.39 -15.17
N PHE A 131 5.80 7.26 -14.15
CA PHE A 131 4.99 8.47 -14.04
C PHE A 131 5.28 9.53 -15.11
N SER A 132 6.40 9.43 -15.82
CA SER A 132 6.67 10.23 -17.01
C SER A 132 6.04 9.61 -18.27
N TRP A 133 6.01 8.29 -18.36
CA TRP A 133 5.73 7.53 -19.59
C TRP A 133 4.26 7.17 -19.78
N HIS A 134 3.54 6.80 -18.72
CA HIS A 134 2.19 6.24 -18.84
C HIS A 134 1.10 7.29 -19.13
N LEU A 135 1.39 8.58 -18.95
CA LEU A 135 0.39 9.66 -18.87
C LEU A 135 -0.25 10.08 -20.21
N VAL A 136 0.34 9.74 -21.35
CA VAL A 136 -0.11 10.20 -22.69
C VAL A 136 -0.91 9.16 -23.48
N ASP A 137 -1.04 7.95 -22.95
CA ASP A 137 -1.67 6.85 -23.69
C ASP A 137 -2.50 5.99 -22.72
N PRO A 138 -3.84 5.97 -22.86
CA PRO A 138 -4.71 5.15 -22.03
C PRO A 138 -4.36 3.67 -22.01
N SER A 139 -3.75 3.12 -23.07
CA SER A 139 -3.35 1.72 -23.12
C SER A 139 -2.22 1.41 -22.13
N ARG A 140 -1.29 2.35 -21.94
CA ARG A 140 -0.20 2.26 -20.94
C ARG A 140 -0.76 2.29 -19.53
N TYR A 141 -1.65 3.25 -19.26
CA TYR A 141 -2.28 3.38 -17.95
C TYR A 141 -3.09 2.12 -17.55
N LYS A 142 -3.72 1.46 -18.54
CA LYS A 142 -4.44 0.18 -18.32
C LYS A 142 -3.54 -1.00 -17.93
N LEU A 143 -2.24 -0.98 -18.24
CA LEU A 143 -1.31 -2.02 -17.77
C LEU A 143 -1.24 -2.04 -16.25
N TRP A 144 -1.35 -0.86 -15.62
CA TRP A 144 -1.19 -0.71 -14.18
C TRP A 144 -2.30 -1.40 -13.39
N PHE A 145 -3.55 -1.14 -13.75
CA PHE A 145 -4.70 -1.82 -13.15
C PHE A 145 -5.75 -2.19 -14.22
N PRO A 146 -5.61 -3.36 -14.88
CA PRO A 146 -6.45 -3.75 -16.01
C PRO A 146 -7.96 -3.80 -15.72
N LEU A 147 -8.34 -4.05 -14.46
CA LEU A 147 -9.74 -4.17 -14.04
C LEU A 147 -10.40 -2.81 -13.72
N ALA A 148 -9.61 -1.76 -13.46
CA ALA A 148 -10.12 -0.50 -12.93
C ALA A 148 -9.83 0.72 -13.82
N HIS A 149 -8.64 0.79 -14.43
CA HIS A 149 -8.21 1.96 -15.21
C HIS A 149 -8.94 2.01 -16.56
N ARG A 150 -9.61 3.12 -16.87
CA ARG A 150 -10.44 3.25 -18.08
C ARG A 150 -9.86 4.23 -19.09
N TYR A 151 -9.34 5.36 -18.60
CA TYR A 151 -8.86 6.44 -19.42
C TYR A 151 -7.76 7.21 -18.69
N ALA A 152 -6.77 7.69 -19.44
CA ALA A 152 -5.78 8.65 -18.96
C ALA A 152 -5.44 9.61 -20.10
N TRP A 153 -5.30 10.88 -19.75
CA TRP A 153 -4.78 11.93 -20.62
C TRP A 153 -3.99 12.91 -19.77
N ARG A 154 -3.11 13.71 -20.36
CA ARG A 154 -2.37 14.72 -19.60
C ARG A 154 -2.35 16.10 -20.22
N LEU A 155 -2.28 17.11 -19.34
CA LEU A 155 -2.02 18.50 -19.68
C LEU A 155 -0.63 18.92 -19.16
N PRO A 156 0.25 19.48 -20.00
CA PRO A 156 0.18 19.50 -21.47
C PRO A 156 0.32 18.09 -22.08
N GLU A 157 -0.25 17.89 -23.27
CA GLU A 157 -0.27 16.61 -24.02
C GLU A 157 1.06 16.31 -24.73
N THR A 158 2.17 16.64 -24.10
CA THR A 158 3.51 16.40 -24.64
C THR A 158 4.37 15.74 -23.58
N LEU A 159 5.17 14.76 -23.99
CA LEU A 159 6.19 14.18 -23.13
C LEU A 159 7.42 15.10 -23.09
N VAL A 160 8.06 15.17 -21.92
CA VAL A 160 9.38 15.79 -21.82
C VAL A 160 10.41 14.75 -22.23
N THR A 161 10.99 14.91 -23.42
CA THR A 161 11.95 13.96 -24.00
C THR A 161 13.41 14.36 -23.80
N ASN A 162 13.67 15.36 -22.95
CA ASN A 162 15.03 15.79 -22.67
C ASN A 162 15.74 14.76 -21.78
N ALA A 163 16.55 13.91 -22.40
CA ALA A 163 17.33 12.88 -21.72
C ALA A 163 18.28 13.44 -20.64
N SER A 164 18.70 14.70 -20.76
CA SER A 164 19.59 15.36 -19.78
C SER A 164 18.86 15.83 -18.52
N ALA A 165 17.52 15.87 -18.51
CA ALA A 165 16.74 16.26 -17.35
C ALA A 165 16.48 15.05 -16.43
N PRO A 166 16.53 15.23 -15.10
CA PRO A 166 16.13 14.19 -14.14
C PRO A 166 14.72 13.67 -14.46
N THR A 167 14.51 12.37 -14.37
CA THR A 167 13.24 11.73 -14.75
C THR A 167 12.06 12.30 -13.97
N SER A 168 12.22 12.58 -12.67
CA SER A 168 11.19 13.22 -11.83
C SER A 168 10.70 14.56 -12.37
N SER A 169 11.56 15.37 -13.00
CA SER A 169 11.16 16.66 -13.56
C SER A 169 10.26 16.56 -14.81
N ARG A 170 10.14 15.37 -15.42
CA ARG A 170 9.40 15.16 -16.68
C ARG A 170 7.88 15.11 -16.49
N TYR A 171 7.40 14.90 -15.26
CA TYR A 171 5.97 14.90 -14.92
C TYR A 171 5.56 16.00 -13.94
N ILE A 172 6.48 16.61 -13.19
CA ILE A 172 6.17 17.72 -12.28
C ILE A 172 5.56 18.89 -13.06
N GLY A 173 4.48 19.48 -12.51
CA GLY A 173 3.72 20.57 -13.12
C GLY A 173 2.64 20.12 -14.10
N THR A 174 2.52 18.81 -14.36
CA THR A 174 1.52 18.27 -15.29
C THR A 174 0.23 17.91 -14.56
N HIS A 175 -0.85 17.78 -15.32
CA HIS A 175 -2.13 17.30 -14.81
C HIS A 175 -2.48 15.99 -15.52
N SER A 176 -2.73 14.93 -14.77
CA SER A 176 -3.29 13.68 -15.30
C SER A 176 -4.80 13.69 -15.11
N PHE A 177 -5.54 13.59 -16.21
CA PHE A 177 -6.99 13.46 -16.25
C PHE A 177 -7.34 11.99 -16.42
N ILE A 178 -7.96 11.42 -15.39
CA ILE A 178 -8.16 9.97 -15.26
C ILE A 178 -9.65 9.69 -15.12
N ASP A 179 -10.11 8.63 -15.80
CA ASP A 179 -11.35 7.94 -15.45
C ASP A 179 -11.00 6.52 -14.99
N GLU A 180 -11.45 6.13 -13.80
CA GLU A 180 -11.16 4.83 -13.22
C GLU A 180 -12.22 4.37 -12.22
N TYR A 181 -12.20 3.08 -11.90
CA TYR A 181 -13.02 2.53 -10.82
C TYR A 181 -12.25 2.52 -9.50
N ILE A 182 -12.81 3.19 -8.49
CA ILE A 182 -12.40 3.04 -7.09
C ILE A 182 -13.57 2.40 -6.37
N GLY A 183 -13.39 1.17 -5.90
CA GLY A 183 -14.48 0.33 -5.43
C GLY A 183 -15.51 0.10 -6.55
N ASN A 184 -16.77 0.43 -6.29
CA ASN A 184 -17.86 0.35 -7.27
C ASN A 184 -18.13 1.67 -8.02
N SER A 185 -17.33 2.72 -7.76
CA SER A 185 -17.58 4.07 -8.28
C SER A 185 -16.68 4.38 -9.46
N ALA A 186 -17.28 4.78 -10.58
CA ALA A 186 -16.55 5.34 -11.72
C ALA A 186 -16.18 6.80 -11.42
N ALA A 187 -14.94 7.02 -11.00
CA ALA A 187 -14.42 8.32 -10.61
C ALA A 187 -13.84 9.07 -11.83
N LYS A 188 -14.05 10.38 -11.86
CA LYS A 188 -13.31 11.32 -12.70
C LYS A 188 -12.35 12.09 -11.81
N LEU A 189 -11.05 11.96 -12.07
CA LEU A 189 -10.01 12.52 -11.21
C LEU A 189 -9.05 13.40 -12.01
N THR A 190 -8.55 14.44 -11.36
CA THR A 190 -7.28 15.08 -11.75
C THR A 190 -6.23 14.78 -10.70
N VAL A 191 -5.05 14.33 -11.13
CA VAL A 191 -3.81 14.41 -10.34
C VAL A 191 -2.94 15.52 -10.91
N ASN A 192 -2.73 16.59 -10.16
CA ASN A 192 -1.76 17.63 -10.51
C ASN A 192 -0.43 17.33 -9.81
N PHE A 193 0.56 16.84 -10.56
CA PHE A 193 1.87 16.50 -10.01
C PHE A 193 2.65 17.77 -9.65
N ILE A 194 3.22 17.77 -8.45
CA ILE A 194 3.87 18.94 -7.86
C ILE A 194 5.29 18.62 -7.38
N ASP A 195 6.09 19.67 -7.21
CA ASP A 195 7.38 19.55 -6.53
C ASP A 195 7.16 19.43 -5.01
N PRO A 196 7.54 18.30 -4.38
CA PRO A 196 7.34 18.08 -2.95
C PRO A 196 8.16 19.02 -2.07
N ALA A 197 9.31 19.53 -2.54
CA ALA A 197 10.13 20.47 -1.78
C ALA A 197 9.46 21.84 -1.70
N VAL A 198 8.92 22.32 -2.83
CA VAL A 198 8.30 23.64 -2.93
C VAL A 198 6.96 23.69 -2.21
N GLU A 199 6.09 22.69 -2.43
CA GLU A 199 4.72 22.73 -1.95
C GLU A 199 4.55 22.22 -0.51
N LEU A 200 5.40 21.27 -0.07
CA LEU A 200 5.22 20.56 1.20
C LEU A 200 6.50 20.54 2.08
N GLY A 201 7.56 21.21 1.65
CA GLY A 201 8.76 21.38 2.48
C GLY A 201 9.63 20.13 2.62
N PHE A 202 9.53 19.14 1.72
CA PHE A 202 10.44 17.99 1.74
C PHE A 202 11.88 18.43 1.44
N ASN A 203 12.83 18.03 2.29
CA ASN A 203 14.25 18.18 2.01
C ASN A 203 14.74 17.06 1.08
N THR A 204 14.45 17.18 -0.22
CA THR A 204 14.80 16.17 -1.24
C THR A 204 16.30 15.92 -1.36
N SER A 205 17.15 16.91 -1.01
CA SER A 205 18.61 16.74 -0.99
C SER A 205 19.09 15.69 0.03
N SER A 206 18.28 15.36 1.04
CA SER A 206 18.58 14.36 2.06
C SER A 206 18.07 12.95 1.74
N PHE A 207 17.31 12.78 0.64
CA PHE A 207 16.66 11.49 0.35
C PHE A 207 17.65 10.34 0.17
N ALA A 208 18.70 10.58 -0.63
CA ALA A 208 19.72 9.56 -0.88
C ALA A 208 20.42 9.08 0.40
N SER A 209 20.68 9.96 1.37
CA SER A 209 21.31 9.58 2.64
C SER A 209 20.35 8.95 3.64
N THR A 210 19.03 9.09 3.44
CA THR A 210 17.98 8.57 4.33
C THR A 210 17.28 7.32 3.77
N GLY A 211 17.73 6.80 2.63
CA GLY A 211 17.16 5.59 2.03
C GLY A 211 15.99 5.84 1.09
N ILE A 212 15.57 7.09 0.91
CA ILE A 212 14.47 7.48 0.02
C ILE A 212 15.03 7.65 -1.39
N GLU A 213 14.36 7.05 -2.38
CA GLU A 213 14.78 7.13 -3.78
C GLU A 213 14.03 8.25 -4.52
N THR A 214 12.71 8.32 -4.32
CA THR A 214 11.85 9.37 -4.90
C THR A 214 10.55 9.47 -4.10
N ILE A 215 9.83 10.58 -4.28
CA ILE A 215 8.44 10.73 -3.83
C ILE A 215 7.61 11.38 -4.94
N VAL A 216 6.68 10.63 -5.50
CA VAL A 216 5.71 11.17 -6.47
C VAL A 216 4.59 11.80 -5.66
N THR A 217 4.42 13.11 -5.80
CA THR A 217 3.41 13.87 -5.06
C THR A 217 2.48 14.57 -6.03
N GLY A 218 1.17 14.55 -5.74
CA GLY A 218 0.19 15.27 -6.53
C GLY A 218 -0.97 15.80 -5.70
N ARG A 219 -1.50 16.97 -6.08
CA ARG A 219 -2.80 17.44 -5.61
C ARG A 219 -3.92 16.69 -6.32
N LEU A 220 -5.00 16.44 -5.60
CA LEU A 220 -6.13 15.65 -6.08
C LEU A 220 -7.37 16.52 -6.26
N ASN A 221 -8.05 16.38 -7.40
CA ASN A 221 -9.42 16.81 -7.60
C ASN A 221 -10.28 15.61 -8.01
N SER A 222 -11.51 15.53 -7.51
CA SER A 222 -12.48 14.51 -7.90
C SER A 222 -13.78 15.12 -8.41
N GLY A 223 -14.48 14.38 -9.26
CA GLY A 223 -15.76 14.79 -9.87
C GLY A 223 -15.63 15.53 -11.19
N SER A 224 -14.44 16.00 -11.57
CA SER A 224 -14.18 16.65 -12.86
C SER A 224 -12.70 16.57 -13.26
N HIS A 225 -12.45 16.69 -14.57
CA HIS A 225 -11.12 16.98 -15.10
C HIS A 225 -10.93 18.50 -15.13
N THR A 226 -9.95 18.99 -14.39
CA THR A 226 -9.64 20.42 -14.27
C THR A 226 -8.13 20.64 -14.17
N ALA A 227 -7.63 21.72 -14.77
CA ALA A 227 -6.26 22.21 -14.59
C ALA A 227 -6.13 23.22 -13.43
N ASN A 228 -7.24 23.57 -12.79
CA ASN A 228 -7.27 24.45 -11.62
C ASN A 228 -7.56 23.61 -10.37
N VAL A 229 -6.60 22.79 -9.97
CA VAL A 229 -6.72 21.94 -8.78
C VAL A 229 -6.48 22.81 -7.54
N THR A 230 -7.50 22.91 -6.69
CA THR A 230 -7.49 23.68 -5.44
C THR A 230 -7.72 22.76 -4.24
N GLY A 231 -7.57 23.30 -3.03
CA GLY A 231 -7.79 22.56 -1.78
C GLY A 231 -6.56 21.78 -1.30
N HIS A 232 -6.79 20.89 -0.34
CA HIS A 232 -5.74 20.28 0.48
C HIS A 232 -5.72 18.76 0.41
N SER A 233 -6.23 18.17 -0.68
CA SER A 233 -6.15 16.74 -0.93
C SER A 233 -4.90 16.36 -1.72
N TYR A 234 -4.14 15.38 -1.24
CA TYR A 234 -2.84 14.98 -1.81
C TYR A 234 -2.69 13.47 -1.91
N LEU A 235 -1.99 13.01 -2.94
CA LEU A 235 -1.32 11.70 -2.94
C LEU A 235 0.18 11.89 -2.78
N MET A 236 0.82 10.91 -2.16
CA MET A 236 2.27 10.81 -2.00
C MET A 236 2.67 9.34 -2.11
N HIS A 237 3.56 9.04 -3.04
CA HIS A 237 4.09 7.70 -3.28
C HIS A 237 5.60 7.73 -3.10
N GLN A 238 6.09 7.30 -1.93
CA GLN A 238 7.50 7.29 -1.59
C GLN A 238 8.12 5.92 -1.88
N ILE A 239 9.05 5.85 -2.83
CA ILE A 239 9.91 4.67 -2.99
C ILE A 239 11.09 4.79 -2.03
N ARG A 240 11.29 3.74 -1.23
CA ARG A 240 12.34 3.68 -0.21
C ARG A 240 13.03 2.32 -0.23
N ARG A 241 14.34 2.30 0.01
CA ARG A 241 15.08 1.06 0.31
C ARG A 241 14.56 0.44 1.60
N LYS A 242 14.29 -0.86 1.59
CA LYS A 242 13.85 -1.57 2.79
C LYS A 242 14.96 -1.56 3.85
N PRO A 243 14.64 -1.26 5.12
CA PRO A 243 15.63 -1.22 6.19
C PRO A 243 16.05 -2.62 6.69
N ASP A 244 15.51 -3.71 6.12
CA ASP A 244 15.73 -5.09 6.54
C ASP A 244 17.00 -5.74 5.96
N GLY A 245 17.77 -5.00 5.15
CA GLY A 245 19.01 -5.47 4.55
C GLY A 245 18.81 -6.36 3.31
N SER A 246 17.59 -6.53 2.82
CA SER A 246 17.29 -7.32 1.61
C SER A 246 17.89 -6.72 0.32
N GLY A 247 18.14 -5.40 0.32
CA GLY A 247 18.48 -4.66 -0.91
C GLY A 247 17.28 -4.37 -1.81
N GLU A 248 16.06 -4.70 -1.37
CA GLU A 248 14.82 -4.44 -2.07
C GLU A 248 14.22 -3.07 -1.71
N TYR A 249 13.20 -2.67 -2.44
CA TYR A 249 12.46 -1.43 -2.28
C TYR A 249 11.03 -1.69 -1.80
N GLU A 250 10.45 -0.69 -1.15
CA GLU A 250 9.04 -0.62 -0.78
C GLU A 250 8.47 0.73 -1.20
N LEU A 251 7.16 0.74 -1.43
CA LEU A 251 6.38 1.94 -1.66
C LEU A 251 5.57 2.25 -0.40
N ARG A 252 5.71 3.47 0.10
CA ARG A 252 4.84 4.03 1.16
C ARG A 252 3.93 5.07 0.53
N SER A 253 2.67 4.69 0.35
CA SER A 253 1.62 5.55 -0.16
C SER A 253 0.92 6.28 0.98
N ARG A 254 0.67 7.58 0.82
CA ARG A 254 -0.21 8.39 1.66
C ARG A 254 -1.20 9.13 0.79
N PHE A 255 -2.47 9.05 1.17
CA PHE A 255 -3.53 9.87 0.59
C PHE A 255 -4.15 10.71 1.69
N PHE A 256 -4.30 12.00 1.44
CA PHE A 256 -4.99 12.95 2.30
C PHE A 256 -6.23 13.42 1.54
N ILE A 257 -7.42 13.18 2.08
CA ILE A 257 -8.70 13.58 1.46
C ILE A 257 -9.36 14.57 2.40
N GLU A 258 -9.28 15.86 2.05
CA GLU A 258 -9.82 16.96 2.84
C GLU A 258 -11.35 16.88 2.92
N GLN A 259 -12.01 16.85 1.76
CA GLN A 259 -13.46 16.73 1.67
C GLN A 259 -13.85 15.25 1.70
N ASN A 260 -13.76 14.64 2.88
CA ASN A 260 -14.02 13.23 3.10
C ASN A 260 -15.49 12.86 2.82
N PRO A 261 -15.80 12.07 1.78
CA PRO A 261 -17.17 11.65 1.46
C PRO A 261 -17.68 10.49 2.35
N GLY A 262 -16.86 10.00 3.29
CA GLY A 262 -17.14 8.87 4.15
C GLY A 262 -16.04 7.82 4.09
N THR A 263 -15.97 6.97 5.11
CA THR A 263 -14.84 6.04 5.30
C THR A 263 -14.78 4.91 4.28
N GLN A 264 -15.83 4.67 3.49
CA GLN A 264 -15.84 3.66 2.42
C GLN A 264 -14.75 3.94 1.38
N ILE A 265 -14.51 5.22 1.04
CA ILE A 265 -13.44 5.57 0.08
C ILE A 265 -12.07 5.12 0.58
N ALA A 266 -11.86 5.09 1.90
CA ALA A 266 -10.62 4.62 2.50
C ALA A 266 -10.40 3.12 2.24
N HIS A 267 -11.46 2.33 2.38
CA HIS A 267 -11.44 0.89 2.11
C HIS A 267 -11.23 0.60 0.63
N ASP A 268 -11.92 1.34 -0.23
CA ASP A 268 -11.81 1.17 -1.68
C ASP A 268 -10.41 1.55 -2.16
N MET A 269 -9.83 2.64 -1.63
CA MET A 269 -8.45 3.06 -1.92
C MET A 269 -7.40 2.11 -1.36
N LEU A 270 -7.62 1.52 -0.18
CA LEU A 270 -6.74 0.48 0.35
C LEU A 270 -6.63 -0.70 -0.63
N ALA A 271 -7.77 -1.20 -1.11
CA ALA A 271 -7.79 -2.29 -2.08
C ALA A 271 -7.22 -1.87 -3.44
N HIS A 272 -7.63 -0.70 -3.93
CA HIS A 272 -7.23 -0.18 -5.24
C HIS A 272 -5.71 0.04 -5.30
N CYS A 273 -5.17 0.87 -4.39
CA CYS A 273 -3.73 1.20 -4.37
C CYS A 273 -2.88 -0.05 -4.09
N ASN A 274 -3.32 -0.93 -3.19
CA ASN A 274 -2.58 -2.18 -2.96
C ASN A 274 -2.53 -3.04 -4.23
N THR A 275 -3.64 -3.18 -4.95
CA THR A 275 -3.72 -4.03 -6.14
C THR A 275 -2.88 -3.46 -7.29
N GLU A 276 -3.07 -2.17 -7.62
CA GLU A 276 -2.35 -1.55 -8.74
C GLU A 276 -0.83 -1.52 -8.48
N MET A 277 -0.39 -1.22 -7.25
CA MET A 277 1.03 -1.08 -6.95
C MET A 277 1.73 -2.43 -6.89
N GLN A 278 1.09 -3.45 -6.32
CA GLN A 278 1.63 -4.81 -6.37
C GLN A 278 1.70 -5.33 -7.81
N HIS A 279 0.69 -5.04 -8.62
CA HIS A 279 0.70 -5.42 -10.03
C HIS A 279 1.81 -4.70 -10.79
N LEU A 280 1.97 -3.38 -10.62
CA LEU A 280 3.06 -2.61 -11.22
C LEU A 280 4.44 -3.16 -10.84
N ALA A 281 4.64 -3.48 -9.56
CA ALA A 281 5.90 -4.05 -9.07
C ALA A 281 6.29 -5.35 -9.78
N SER A 282 5.31 -6.13 -10.24
CA SER A 282 5.55 -7.42 -10.91
C SER A 282 6.16 -7.31 -12.31
N PHE A 283 6.01 -6.17 -12.99
CA PHE A 283 6.46 -6.02 -14.39
C PHE A 283 7.27 -4.76 -14.67
N LEU A 284 7.22 -3.73 -13.80
CA LEU A 284 7.87 -2.45 -14.07
C LEU A 284 9.37 -2.56 -14.37
N PRO A 285 10.18 -3.39 -13.70
CA PRO A 285 11.60 -3.52 -14.05
C PRO A 285 11.83 -4.03 -15.48
N ALA A 286 11.02 -5.00 -15.93
CA ALA A 286 11.11 -5.55 -17.28
C ALA A 286 10.63 -4.53 -18.33
N LEU A 287 9.50 -3.89 -18.06
CA LEU A 287 8.95 -2.83 -18.93
C LEU A 287 9.93 -1.66 -19.07
N TRP A 288 10.52 -1.21 -17.96
CA TRP A 288 11.52 -0.14 -17.99
C TRP A 288 12.75 -0.55 -18.80
N ALA A 289 13.28 -1.76 -18.61
CA ALA A 289 14.43 -2.24 -19.37
C ALA A 289 14.18 -2.26 -20.89
N GLU A 290 12.96 -2.56 -21.31
CA GLU A 290 12.57 -2.62 -22.72
C GLU A 290 12.24 -1.23 -23.31
N PHE A 291 11.59 -0.34 -22.55
CA PHE A 291 10.99 0.88 -23.09
C PHE A 291 11.61 2.20 -22.56
N LYS A 292 12.61 2.18 -21.68
CA LYS A 292 13.16 3.41 -21.08
C LYS A 292 13.67 4.44 -22.09
N ASP A 293 14.15 3.98 -23.24
CA ASP A 293 14.71 4.83 -24.31
C ASP A 293 13.65 5.31 -25.33
N THR A 294 12.35 5.09 -25.06
CA THR A 294 11.25 5.53 -25.93
C THR A 294 10.73 6.93 -25.66
N ILE A 295 11.27 7.61 -24.63
CA ILE A 295 10.89 8.98 -24.24
C ILE A 295 12.11 9.86 -23.98
#